data_AF-C0MBR9-F1
#
_entry.id   AF-C0MBR9-F1
#
_cell.length_a   1.000
_cell.length_b   1.000
_cell.length_c   1.000
_cell.angle_alpha   90.00
_cell.angle_beta   90.00
_cell.angle_gamma   90.00
#
_symmetry.space_group_name_H-M   'P 1'
#
loop_
_entity.id
_entity.type
_entity.pdbx_description
1 polymer ?
#
loop_
_entity_poly.entity_id
_entity_poly.type
_entity_poly.pdbx_seq_one_letter_code
_entity_poly.pdbx_strand_id
1 'polypeptide(L)'
;MAYLNYFTKTEWTLWLTSISAILLSAFFFGEQAPLALIASLIGVTALIFSAKANPIGQSLAIIFSLIYAYLSLLNSYYGELITYLFMTLPMAILSLFTWLSHPFEDQTSQVTISRLTTADRLRLVVLTILVTSLFYAILAYLKTAYLPVSTLSIATSFSAAYLSYKRSPYFALAYALNDLVLILLWLYAAQANTSQYAVVICFAAFLVNDIYTFFNWLHLQHHQEKKHQKRTKP
;
A
#
# COMPACT_ATOMS: atom_id res chain seq x y z
N MET A 1 6.34 -23.86 17.81
CA MET A 1 6.56 -22.56 18.47
C MET A 1 7.50 -21.60 17.72
N ALA A 2 8.20 -21.99 16.63
CA ALA A 2 9.11 -21.09 15.93
C ALA A 2 8.42 -20.03 15.02
N TYR A 3 7.24 -20.33 14.46
CA TYR A 3 6.53 -19.42 13.55
C TYR A 3 5.86 -18.20 14.23
N LEU A 4 5.52 -18.31 15.52
CA LEU A 4 4.87 -17.21 16.27
C LEU A 4 5.84 -16.10 16.69
N ASN A 5 7.14 -16.40 16.74
CA ASN A 5 8.20 -15.43 17.08
C ASN A 5 8.62 -14.57 15.88
N TYR A 6 8.04 -14.80 14.69
CA TYR A 6 8.34 -13.95 13.54
C TYR A 6 7.85 -12.53 13.77
N PHE A 7 6.65 -12.34 14.32
CA PHE A 7 6.09 -11.02 14.65
C PHE A 7 6.30 -10.67 16.13
N THR A 8 6.60 -9.40 16.38
CA THR A 8 6.65 -8.79 17.71
C THR A 8 5.24 -8.67 18.29
N LYS A 9 5.15 -8.47 19.61
CA LYS A 9 3.85 -8.24 20.28
C LYS A 9 3.10 -7.05 19.67
N THR A 10 3.81 -5.96 19.34
CA THR A 10 3.22 -4.77 18.72
C THR A 10 2.66 -5.06 17.32
N GLU A 11 3.36 -5.86 16.51
CA GLU A 11 2.91 -6.24 15.17
C GLU A 11 1.69 -7.16 15.23
N TRP A 12 1.67 -8.12 16.16
CA TRP A 12 0.50 -8.96 16.42
C TRP A 12 -0.70 -8.12 16.86
N THR A 13 -0.50 -7.19 17.80
CA THR A 13 -1.57 -6.29 18.25
C THR A 13 -2.06 -5.42 17.10
N LEU A 14 -1.17 -4.84 16.30
CA LEU A 14 -1.53 -4.01 15.15
C LEU A 14 -2.35 -4.79 14.12
N TRP A 15 -1.92 -6.00 13.77
CA TRP A 15 -2.62 -6.85 12.81
C TRP A 15 -3.98 -7.31 13.33
N LEU A 16 -4.06 -7.80 14.58
CA LEU A 16 -5.31 -8.26 15.19
C LEU A 16 -6.32 -7.13 15.38
N THR A 17 -5.87 -5.95 15.81
CA THR A 17 -6.76 -4.78 15.94
C THR A 17 -7.28 -4.32 14.58
N SER A 18 -6.43 -4.32 13.55
CA SER A 18 -6.83 -3.97 12.17
C SER A 18 -7.86 -4.96 11.61
N ILE A 19 -7.63 -6.26 11.77
CA ILE A 19 -8.59 -7.30 11.38
C ILE A 19 -9.92 -7.13 12.13
N SER A 20 -9.84 -6.93 13.44
CA SER A 20 -11.04 -6.76 14.28
C SER A 20 -11.85 -5.53 13.85
N ALA A 21 -11.18 -4.41 13.57
CA ALA A 21 -11.83 -3.19 13.10
C ALA A 21 -12.56 -3.42 11.76
N ILE A 22 -11.90 -4.08 10.79
CA ILE A 22 -12.49 -4.39 9.49
C ILE A 22 -13.70 -5.32 9.64
N LEU A 23 -13.56 -6.43 10.39
CA LEU A 23 -14.65 -7.40 10.60
C LEU A 23 -15.84 -6.78 11.32
N LEU A 24 -15.59 -6.00 12.39
CA LEU A 24 -16.66 -5.30 13.11
C LEU A 24 -17.34 -4.28 12.20
N SER A 25 -16.58 -3.52 11.41
CA SER A 25 -17.18 -2.55 10.48
C SER A 25 -18.05 -3.23 9.42
N ALA A 26 -17.61 -4.37 8.87
CA ALA A 26 -18.39 -5.14 7.92
C ALA A 26 -19.66 -5.72 8.55
N PHE A 27 -19.61 -6.08 9.84
CA PHE A 27 -20.79 -6.54 10.59
C PHE A 27 -21.80 -5.41 10.84
N PHE A 28 -21.34 -4.22 11.24
CA PHE A 28 -22.23 -3.10 11.60
C PHE A 28 -22.77 -2.31 10.39
N PHE A 29 -22.01 -2.18 9.31
CA PHE A 29 -22.37 -1.39 8.13
C PHE A 29 -22.69 -2.27 6.91
N GLY A 30 -23.02 -3.55 7.15
CA GLY A 30 -22.92 -4.65 6.19
C GLY A 30 -23.89 -4.63 5.01
N GLU A 31 -23.42 -4.08 3.89
CA GLU A 31 -23.81 -4.49 2.52
C GLU A 31 -22.59 -4.80 1.63
N GLN A 32 -21.40 -4.99 2.21
CA GLN A 32 -20.19 -5.22 1.44
C GLN A 32 -20.16 -6.63 0.85
N ALA A 33 -19.76 -6.74 -0.42
CA ALA A 33 -19.52 -8.03 -1.05
C ALA A 33 -18.49 -8.84 -0.23
N PRO A 34 -18.72 -10.14 0.07
CA PRO A 34 -17.79 -10.96 0.84
C PRO A 34 -16.36 -10.95 0.28
N LEU A 35 -16.23 -10.81 -1.04
CA LEU A 35 -14.95 -10.71 -1.73
C LEU A 35 -14.19 -9.40 -1.41
N ALA A 36 -14.89 -8.29 -1.20
CA ALA A 36 -14.28 -7.02 -0.78
C ALA A 36 -13.73 -7.09 0.66
N LEU A 37 -14.43 -7.82 1.53
CA LEU A 37 -13.95 -8.10 2.89
C LEU A 37 -12.67 -8.94 2.85
N ILE A 38 -12.66 -10.02 2.06
CA ILE A 38 -11.46 -10.85 1.85
C ILE A 38 -10.31 -10.00 1.33
N ALA A 39 -10.56 -9.13 0.35
CA ALA A 39 -9.54 -8.23 -0.19
C ALA A 39 -8.97 -7.31 0.90
N SER A 40 -9.82 -6.73 1.76
CA SER A 40 -9.40 -5.86 2.86
C SER A 40 -8.51 -6.60 3.88
N LEU A 41 -8.84 -7.85 4.21
CA LEU A 41 -8.04 -8.71 5.10
C LEU A 41 -6.69 -9.08 4.47
N ILE A 42 -6.67 -9.38 3.17
CA ILE A 42 -5.42 -9.59 2.41
C ILE A 42 -4.59 -8.32 2.43
N GLY A 43 -5.20 -7.15 2.27
CA GLY A 43 -4.54 -5.84 2.33
C GLY A 43 -3.82 -5.59 3.65
N VAL A 44 -4.52 -5.70 4.80
CA VAL A 44 -3.88 -5.55 6.12
C VAL A 44 -2.73 -6.55 6.31
N THR A 45 -2.93 -7.79 5.83
CA THR A 45 -1.88 -8.82 5.92
C THR A 45 -0.70 -8.48 5.02
N ALA A 46 -0.92 -7.93 3.83
CA ALA A 46 0.13 -7.43 2.96
C ALA A 46 0.94 -6.31 3.62
N LEU A 47 0.27 -5.40 4.34
CA LEU A 47 0.90 -4.29 5.05
C LEU A 47 1.79 -4.77 6.19
N ILE A 48 1.35 -5.73 7.02
CA ILE A 48 2.19 -6.22 8.14
C ILE A 48 3.44 -6.95 7.65
N PHE A 49 3.36 -7.70 6.54
CA PHE A 49 4.55 -8.29 5.90
C PHE A 49 5.44 -7.22 5.26
N SER A 50 4.84 -6.21 4.63
CA SER A 50 5.57 -5.09 4.07
C SER A 50 6.29 -4.28 5.15
N ALA A 51 5.71 -4.13 6.35
CA ALA A 51 6.34 -3.51 7.52
C ALA A 51 7.68 -4.19 7.88
N LYS A 52 7.79 -5.50 7.68
CA LYS A 52 9.01 -6.29 7.89
C LYS A 52 10.00 -6.25 6.72
N ALA A 53 9.67 -5.52 5.67
CA ALA A 53 10.39 -5.56 4.42
C ALA A 53 10.41 -6.98 3.81
N ASN A 54 9.35 -7.77 4.03
CA ASN A 54 9.21 -9.12 3.50
C ASN A 54 8.56 -9.09 2.11
N PRO A 55 9.17 -9.69 1.06
CA PRO A 55 8.61 -9.75 -0.29
C PRO A 55 7.19 -10.34 -0.38
N ILE A 56 6.79 -11.20 0.57
CA ILE A 56 5.42 -11.75 0.65
C ILE A 56 4.37 -10.64 0.68
N GLY A 57 4.69 -9.48 1.29
CA GLY A 57 3.79 -8.32 1.30
C GLY A 57 3.44 -7.84 -0.11
N GLN A 58 4.41 -7.81 -1.03
CA GLN A 58 4.19 -7.42 -2.43
C GLN A 58 3.40 -8.50 -3.20
N SER A 59 3.62 -9.78 -2.92
CA SER A 59 2.82 -10.87 -3.49
C SER A 59 1.34 -10.77 -3.09
N LEU A 60 1.07 -10.46 -1.82
CA LEU A 60 -0.29 -10.23 -1.33
C LEU A 60 -0.89 -8.96 -1.93
N ALA A 61 -0.10 -7.91 -2.16
CA ALA A 61 -0.55 -6.70 -2.86
C ALA A 61 -0.96 -6.97 -4.32
N ILE A 62 -0.29 -7.90 -5.01
CA ILE A 62 -0.71 -8.35 -6.35
C ILE A 62 -2.09 -9.01 -6.28
N ILE A 63 -2.28 -9.96 -5.36
CA ILE A 63 -3.57 -10.65 -5.16
C ILE A 63 -4.67 -9.63 -4.82
N PHE A 64 -4.37 -8.70 -3.90
CA PHE A 64 -5.25 -7.59 -3.55
C PHE A 64 -5.67 -6.77 -4.77
N SER A 65 -4.71 -6.36 -5.61
CA SER A 65 -4.98 -5.54 -6.79
C SER A 65 -5.86 -6.26 -7.83
N LEU A 66 -5.70 -7.58 -7.99
CA LEU A 66 -6.52 -8.38 -8.90
C LEU A 66 -7.95 -8.52 -8.39
N ILE A 67 -8.14 -8.75 -7.09
CA ILE A 67 -9.47 -8.82 -6.49
C ILE A 67 -10.18 -7.48 -6.60
N TYR A 68 -9.48 -6.37 -6.30
CA TYR A 68 -10.08 -5.03 -6.42
C TYR A 68 -10.39 -4.66 -7.87
N ALA A 69 -9.51 -4.99 -8.82
CA ALA A 69 -9.82 -4.82 -10.25
C ALA A 69 -11.11 -5.57 -10.64
N TYR A 70 -11.25 -6.83 -10.22
CA TYR A 70 -12.46 -7.61 -10.48
C TYR A 70 -13.71 -7.00 -9.84
N LEU A 71 -13.63 -6.53 -8.60
CA LEU A 71 -14.73 -5.84 -7.92
C LEU A 71 -15.09 -4.52 -8.61
N SER A 72 -14.11 -3.72 -9.03
CA SER A 72 -14.34 -2.48 -9.77
C SER A 72 -15.02 -2.76 -11.11
N LEU A 73 -14.69 -3.88 -11.78
CA LEU A 73 -15.37 -4.30 -13.01
C LEU A 73 -16.86 -4.64 -12.76
N LEU A 74 -17.16 -5.41 -11.70
CA LEU A 74 -18.53 -5.77 -11.35
C LEU A 74 -19.40 -4.55 -11.01
N ASN A 75 -18.81 -3.54 -10.36
CA ASN A 75 -19.51 -2.32 -9.96
C ASN A 75 -19.43 -1.20 -11.01
N SER A 76 -18.92 -1.49 -12.23
CA SER A 76 -18.76 -0.52 -13.32
C SER A 76 -17.90 0.71 -12.96
N TYR A 77 -16.96 0.56 -12.00
CA TYR A 77 -15.99 1.57 -11.62
C TYR A 77 -14.74 1.50 -12.51
N TYR A 78 -14.91 1.90 -13.77
CA TYR A 78 -13.86 1.79 -14.79
C TYR A 78 -12.58 2.58 -14.47
N GLY A 79 -12.69 3.72 -13.78
CA GLY A 79 -11.52 4.50 -13.36
C GLY A 79 -10.63 3.76 -12.37
N GLU A 80 -11.25 3.11 -11.36
CA GLU A 80 -10.54 2.29 -10.39
C GLU A 80 -9.99 1.02 -11.03
N LEU A 81 -10.77 0.37 -11.91
CA LEU A 81 -10.35 -0.81 -12.66
C LEU A 81 -9.04 -0.55 -13.43
N ILE A 82 -8.98 0.56 -14.18
CA ILE A 82 -7.79 0.92 -14.95
C ILE A 82 -6.61 1.19 -14.01
N THR A 83 -6.85 1.87 -12.89
CA THR A 83 -5.82 2.17 -11.89
C THR A 83 -5.24 0.89 -11.30
N TYR A 84 -6.08 -0.06 -10.88
CA TYR A 84 -5.59 -1.32 -10.32
C TYR A 84 -4.86 -2.18 -11.35
N LEU A 85 -5.36 -2.28 -12.59
CA LEU A 85 -4.76 -3.14 -13.62
C LEU A 85 -3.51 -2.55 -14.28
N PHE A 86 -3.51 -1.25 -14.58
CA PHE A 86 -2.46 -0.63 -15.39
C PHE A 86 -1.46 0.19 -14.58
N MET A 87 -1.75 0.48 -13.31
CA MET A 87 -0.81 1.17 -12.42
C MET A 87 -0.40 0.29 -11.24
N THR A 88 -1.34 -0.12 -10.38
CA THR A 88 -1.03 -0.83 -9.13
C THR A 88 -0.41 -2.21 -9.39
N LEU A 89 -1.06 -3.04 -10.21
CA LEU A 89 -0.61 -4.39 -10.54
C LEU A 89 0.80 -4.44 -11.15
N PRO A 90 1.12 -3.69 -12.23
CA PRO A 90 2.46 -3.74 -12.81
C PRO A 90 3.52 -3.21 -11.84
N MET A 91 3.21 -2.17 -11.07
CA MET A 91 4.14 -1.65 -10.07
C MET A 91 4.37 -2.63 -8.91
N ALA A 92 3.34 -3.34 -8.47
CA ALA A 92 3.46 -4.38 -7.45
C ALA A 92 4.32 -5.55 -7.93
N ILE A 93 4.17 -5.98 -9.20
CA ILE A 93 5.03 -6.98 -9.83
C ILE A 93 6.49 -6.51 -9.89
N LEU A 94 6.73 -5.27 -10.35
CA LEU A 94 8.07 -4.70 -10.39
C LEU A 94 8.69 -4.59 -9.00
N SER A 95 7.89 -4.18 -7.99
CA SER A 95 8.32 -4.11 -6.60
C SER A 95 8.69 -5.50 -6.08
N LEU A 96 7.85 -6.51 -6.30
CA LEU A 96 8.13 -7.89 -5.89
C LEU A 96 9.42 -8.42 -6.51
N PHE A 97 9.60 -8.28 -7.82
CA PHE A 97 10.82 -8.71 -8.52
C PHE A 97 12.07 -8.02 -7.94
N THR A 98 11.95 -6.72 -7.67
CA THR A 98 13.04 -5.91 -7.13
C THR A 98 13.36 -6.23 -5.67
N TRP A 99 12.37 -6.67 -4.90
CA TRP A 99 12.57 -7.10 -3.52
C TRP A 99 13.19 -8.50 -3.44
N LEU A 100 12.73 -9.44 -4.27
CA LEU A 100 13.27 -10.80 -4.35
C LEU A 100 14.72 -10.82 -4.85
N SER A 101 15.08 -9.92 -5.78
CA SER A 101 16.44 -9.82 -6.32
C SER A 101 17.45 -9.14 -5.38
N HIS A 102 16.99 -8.56 -4.27
CA HIS A 102 17.85 -7.82 -3.34
C HIS A 102 17.60 -8.19 -1.87
N PRO A 103 17.76 -9.48 -1.50
CA PRO A 103 17.66 -9.91 -0.12
C PRO A 103 18.74 -9.23 0.74
N PHE A 104 18.43 -8.99 2.01
CA PHE A 104 19.39 -8.48 2.97
C PHE A 104 20.18 -9.65 3.56
N GLU A 105 21.46 -9.75 3.17
CA GLU A 105 22.36 -10.87 3.54
C GLU A 105 21.79 -12.24 3.12
N ASP A 106 22.11 -13.30 3.88
CA ASP A 106 21.60 -14.66 3.69
C ASP A 106 20.15 -14.82 4.22
N GLN A 107 19.53 -13.74 4.71
CA GLN A 107 18.13 -13.74 5.17
C GLN A 107 17.20 -13.41 4.01
N THR A 108 16.70 -14.44 3.34
CA THR A 108 15.74 -14.33 2.22
C THR A 108 14.40 -13.68 2.58
N SER A 109 14.12 -13.50 3.88
CA SER A 109 12.86 -12.97 4.38
C SER A 109 12.81 -11.44 4.49
N GLN A 110 13.93 -10.74 4.28
CA GLN A 110 14.01 -9.28 4.39
C GLN A 110 14.71 -8.67 3.18
N VAL A 111 14.16 -7.58 2.64
CA VAL A 111 14.76 -6.83 1.53
C VAL A 111 15.79 -5.81 2.03
N THR A 112 16.85 -5.58 1.25
CA THR A 112 17.81 -4.50 1.48
C THR A 112 17.19 -3.14 1.18
N ILE A 113 17.20 -2.24 2.15
CA ILE A 113 16.62 -0.91 2.06
C ILE A 113 17.61 0.02 1.35
N SER A 114 17.13 0.75 0.35
CA SER A 114 17.96 1.67 -0.44
C SER A 114 17.72 3.12 -0.04
N ARG A 115 18.79 3.92 -0.10
CA ARG A 115 18.66 5.38 -0.16
C ARG A 115 18.33 5.81 -1.58
N LEU A 116 17.51 6.85 -1.70
CA LEU A 116 17.18 7.45 -2.99
C LEU A 116 18.33 8.35 -3.45
N THR A 117 18.74 8.20 -4.69
CA THR A 117 19.65 9.15 -5.33
C THR A 117 18.91 10.43 -5.74
N THR A 118 19.64 11.50 -6.05
CA THR A 118 19.07 12.72 -6.67
C THR A 118 18.35 12.40 -7.98
N ALA A 119 18.92 11.52 -8.80
CA ALA A 119 18.32 11.05 -10.04
C ALA A 119 17.01 10.27 -9.80
N ASP A 120 16.93 9.45 -8.74
CA ASP A 120 15.69 8.74 -8.40
C ASP A 120 14.56 9.70 -7.99
N ARG A 121 14.90 10.77 -7.25
CA ARG A 121 13.94 11.82 -6.87
C ARG A 121 13.43 12.61 -8.06
N LEU A 122 14.32 12.98 -8.99
CA LEU A 122 13.93 13.66 -10.22
C LEU A 122 13.02 12.77 -11.08
N ARG A 123 13.38 11.49 -11.25
CA ARG A 123 12.54 10.51 -11.98
C ARG A 123 11.19 10.33 -11.31
N LEU A 124 11.13 10.26 -9.98
CA LEU A 124 9.86 10.19 -9.26
C LEU A 124 8.95 11.36 -9.62
N VAL A 125 9.44 12.61 -9.54
CA VAL A 125 8.64 13.80 -9.83
C VAL A 125 8.15 13.78 -11.29
N VAL A 126 9.06 13.56 -12.24
CA VAL A 126 8.72 13.55 -13.67
C VAL A 126 7.71 12.46 -14.00
N LEU A 127 7.93 11.23 -13.54
CA LEU A 127 7.02 10.12 -13.80
C LEU A 127 5.68 10.31 -13.10
N THR A 128 5.66 10.85 -11.89
CA THR A 128 4.41 11.14 -11.17
C THR A 128 3.57 12.15 -11.93
N ILE A 129 4.18 13.23 -12.42
CA ILE A 129 3.46 14.24 -13.23
C ILE A 129 2.91 13.60 -14.52
N LEU A 130 3.73 12.81 -15.22
CA LEU A 130 3.31 12.16 -16.48
C LEU A 130 2.15 11.18 -16.26
N VAL A 131 2.28 10.26 -15.30
CA VAL A 131 1.26 9.26 -15.00
C VAL A 131 -0.01 9.93 -14.47
N THR A 132 0.11 10.89 -13.56
CA THR A 132 -1.04 11.63 -13.02
C THR A 132 -1.76 12.40 -14.13
N SER A 133 -1.05 13.03 -15.05
CA SER A 133 -1.67 13.76 -16.18
C SER A 133 -2.39 12.81 -17.14
N LEU A 134 -1.79 11.66 -17.44
CA LEU A 134 -2.41 10.62 -18.26
C LEU A 134 -3.69 10.08 -17.61
N PHE A 135 -3.62 9.72 -16.33
CA PHE A 135 -4.78 9.21 -15.60
C PHE A 135 -5.85 10.29 -15.38
N TYR A 136 -5.47 11.56 -15.18
CA TYR A 136 -6.41 12.67 -15.14
C TYR A 136 -7.25 12.72 -16.42
N ALA A 137 -6.61 12.63 -17.60
CA ALA A 137 -7.32 12.64 -18.88
C ALA A 137 -8.26 11.42 -19.03
N ILE A 138 -7.81 10.24 -18.60
CA ILE A 138 -8.63 9.01 -18.62
C ILE A 138 -9.84 9.15 -17.69
N LEU A 139 -9.63 9.58 -16.43
CA LEU A 139 -10.70 9.76 -15.45
C LEU A 139 -11.69 10.86 -15.85
N ALA A 140 -11.20 11.94 -16.47
CA ALA A 140 -12.03 13.01 -17.02
C ALA A 140 -12.91 12.49 -18.17
N TYR A 141 -12.35 11.68 -19.07
CA TYR A 141 -13.11 11.04 -20.15
C TYR A 141 -14.20 10.10 -19.60
N LEU A 142 -13.88 9.35 -18.54
CA LEU A 142 -14.82 8.47 -17.84
C LEU A 142 -15.81 9.20 -16.91
N LYS A 143 -15.75 10.55 -16.85
CA LYS A 143 -16.59 11.39 -15.99
C LYS A 143 -16.60 10.93 -14.53
N THR A 144 -15.43 10.55 -14.01
CA THR A 144 -15.30 10.06 -12.62
C THR A 144 -15.64 11.19 -11.64
N ALA A 145 -16.42 10.87 -10.61
CA ALA A 145 -16.75 11.82 -9.56
C ALA A 145 -15.49 12.23 -8.77
N TYR A 146 -15.47 13.44 -8.22
CA TYR A 146 -14.35 13.96 -7.41
C TYR A 146 -12.98 13.92 -8.11
N LEU A 147 -12.97 14.21 -9.42
CA LEU A 147 -11.76 14.16 -10.27
C LEU A 147 -10.49 14.76 -9.63
N PRO A 148 -10.50 15.95 -8.98
CA PRO A 148 -9.29 16.48 -8.34
C PRO A 148 -8.75 15.59 -7.21
N VAL A 149 -9.64 15.03 -6.38
CA VAL A 149 -9.29 14.17 -5.25
C VAL A 149 -8.81 12.80 -5.74
N SER A 150 -9.49 12.23 -6.74
CA SER A 150 -9.06 10.98 -7.38
C SER A 150 -7.70 11.13 -8.06
N THR A 151 -7.45 12.28 -8.70
CA THR A 151 -6.16 12.58 -9.33
C THR A 151 -5.04 12.72 -8.30
N LEU A 152 -5.32 13.35 -7.16
CA LEU A 152 -4.38 13.40 -6.05
C LEU A 152 -4.06 12.00 -5.51
N SER A 153 -5.09 11.15 -5.36
CA SER A 153 -4.89 9.75 -4.95
C SER A 153 -4.03 8.96 -5.94
N ILE A 154 -4.20 9.16 -7.25
CA ILE A 154 -3.31 8.57 -8.26
C ILE A 154 -1.86 9.05 -8.08
N ALA A 155 -1.65 10.36 -7.87
CA ALA A 155 -0.31 10.90 -7.68
C ALA A 155 0.38 10.30 -6.44
N THR A 156 -0.34 10.20 -5.32
CA THR A 156 0.20 9.64 -4.07
C THR A 156 0.43 8.14 -4.16
N SER A 157 -0.52 7.38 -4.71
CA SER A 157 -0.41 5.93 -4.86
C SER A 157 0.67 5.51 -5.87
N PHE A 158 0.80 6.21 -7.01
CA PHE A 158 1.90 5.99 -7.95
C PHE A 158 3.26 6.29 -7.30
N SER A 159 3.35 7.42 -6.58
CA SER A 159 4.57 7.78 -5.86
C SER A 159 4.96 6.70 -4.85
N ALA A 160 3.98 6.18 -4.10
CA ALA A 160 4.18 5.10 -3.16
C ALA A 160 4.67 3.81 -3.85
N ALA A 161 4.02 3.41 -4.93
CA ALA A 161 4.39 2.22 -5.67
C ALA A 161 5.81 2.33 -6.29
N TYR A 162 6.19 3.51 -6.80
CA TYR A 162 7.53 3.78 -7.30
C TYR A 162 8.60 3.73 -6.19
N LEU A 163 8.31 4.34 -5.05
CA LEU A 163 9.21 4.31 -3.88
C LEU A 163 9.36 2.90 -3.32
N SER A 164 8.29 2.10 -3.36
CA SER A 164 8.31 0.68 -2.97
C SER A 164 9.21 -0.12 -3.91
N TYR A 165 9.08 0.09 -5.22
CA TYR A 165 10.02 -0.47 -6.21
C TYR A 165 11.47 -0.06 -5.92
N LYS A 166 11.72 1.19 -5.53
CA LYS A 166 13.04 1.67 -5.12
C LYS A 166 13.47 1.24 -3.72
N ARG A 167 12.66 0.45 -3.00
CA ARG A 167 12.93 -0.05 -1.64
C ARG A 167 13.28 1.09 -0.68
N SER A 168 12.58 2.22 -0.80
CA SER A 168 12.83 3.39 0.02
C SER A 168 11.76 3.53 1.10
N PRO A 169 12.10 3.76 2.38
CA PRO A 169 11.13 3.86 3.48
C PRO A 169 9.95 4.81 3.20
N TYR A 170 10.19 5.87 2.43
CA TYR A 170 9.20 6.87 2.06
C TYR A 170 7.99 6.34 1.28
N PHE A 171 8.04 5.10 0.77
CA PHE A 171 6.89 4.47 0.13
C PHE A 171 5.68 4.38 1.07
N ALA A 172 5.93 4.00 2.32
CA ALA A 172 4.88 3.85 3.33
C ALA A 172 4.30 5.20 3.73
N LEU A 173 5.13 6.25 3.76
CA LEU A 173 4.65 7.62 3.97
C LEU A 173 3.75 8.08 2.81
N ALA A 174 4.10 7.75 1.57
CA ALA A 174 3.29 8.09 0.41
C ALA A 174 1.96 7.30 0.39
N TYR A 175 1.94 6.03 0.82
CA TYR A 175 0.68 5.30 1.02
C TYR A 175 -0.15 5.89 2.16
N ALA A 176 0.45 6.25 3.29
CA ALA A 176 -0.26 6.94 4.37
C ALA A 176 -0.92 8.26 3.91
N LEU A 177 -0.23 9.04 3.06
CA LEU A 177 -0.82 10.25 2.46
C LEU A 177 -1.98 9.90 1.52
N ASN A 178 -1.84 8.84 0.73
CA ASN A 178 -2.92 8.35 -0.13
C ASN A 178 -4.14 7.92 0.70
N ASP A 179 -3.94 7.19 1.79
CA ASP A 179 -5.01 6.73 2.66
C ASP A 179 -5.76 7.90 3.31
N LEU A 180 -5.06 8.97 3.68
CA LEU A 180 -5.71 10.19 4.16
C LEU A 180 -6.64 10.78 3.10
N VAL A 181 -6.20 10.86 1.85
CA VAL A 181 -7.01 11.35 0.72
C VAL A 181 -8.24 10.47 0.53
N LEU A 182 -8.06 9.14 0.58
CA LEU A 182 -9.14 8.18 0.42
C LEU A 182 -10.14 8.24 1.59
N ILE A 183 -9.67 8.38 2.83
CA ILE A 183 -10.54 8.57 4.00
C ILE A 183 -11.45 9.79 3.80
N LEU A 184 -10.90 10.93 3.35
CA LEU A 184 -11.69 12.14 3.10
C LEU A 184 -12.72 11.93 1.98
N LEU A 185 -12.32 11.25 0.90
CA LEU A 185 -13.23 10.92 -0.21
C LEU A 185 -14.37 10.01 0.25
N TRP A 186 -14.06 8.94 0.97
CA TRP A 186 -15.04 7.96 1.42
C TRP A 186 -15.92 8.48 2.57
N LEU A 187 -15.42 9.38 3.42
CA LEU A 187 -16.23 10.10 4.41
C LEU A 187 -17.29 10.97 3.73
N TYR A 188 -16.92 11.63 2.63
CA TYR A 188 -17.88 12.37 1.83
C TYR A 188 -18.93 11.42 1.22
N ALA A 189 -18.49 10.31 0.61
CA ALA A 189 -19.40 9.31 0.05
C ALA A 189 -20.32 8.68 1.11
N ALA A 190 -19.85 8.54 2.35
CA ALA A 190 -20.60 8.00 3.47
C ALA A 190 -21.78 8.88 3.93
N GLN A 191 -21.78 10.16 3.55
CA GLN A 191 -22.95 11.04 3.77
C GLN A 191 -24.14 10.63 2.91
N ALA A 192 -23.88 10.09 1.72
CA ALA A 192 -24.92 9.61 0.81
C ALA A 192 -25.29 8.14 1.06
N ASN A 193 -24.35 7.31 1.52
CA ASN A 193 -24.60 5.92 1.83
C ASN A 193 -23.77 5.48 3.05
N THR A 194 -24.44 5.18 4.16
CA THR A 194 -23.79 4.81 5.43
C THR A 194 -22.99 3.50 5.35
N SER A 195 -23.22 2.64 4.35
CA SER A 195 -22.41 1.42 4.15
C SER A 195 -20.94 1.73 3.82
N GLN A 196 -20.66 2.94 3.32
CA GLN A 196 -19.30 3.38 2.98
C GLN A 196 -18.44 3.67 4.22
N TYR A 197 -19.02 3.79 5.42
CA TYR A 197 -18.24 3.94 6.66
C TYR A 197 -17.31 2.75 6.91
N ALA A 198 -17.68 1.54 6.47
CA ALA A 198 -16.78 0.39 6.59
C ALA A 198 -15.54 0.50 5.68
N VAL A 199 -15.66 1.17 4.52
CA VAL A 199 -14.49 1.48 3.66
C VAL A 199 -13.59 2.52 4.33
N VAL A 200 -14.18 3.55 4.96
CA VAL A 200 -13.44 4.54 5.74
C VAL A 200 -12.64 3.88 6.87
N ILE A 201 -13.25 2.98 7.63
CA ILE A 201 -12.58 2.25 8.72
C ILE A 201 -11.45 1.37 8.18
N CYS A 202 -11.63 0.74 7.02
CA CYS A 202 -10.59 -0.03 6.35
C CYS A 202 -9.37 0.83 6.02
N PHE A 203 -9.56 1.99 5.37
CA PHE A 203 -8.45 2.90 5.08
C PHE A 203 -7.84 3.54 6.33
N ALA A 204 -8.63 3.75 7.40
CA ALA A 204 -8.08 4.18 8.68
C ALA A 204 -7.16 3.11 9.30
N ALA A 205 -7.50 1.83 9.16
CA ALA A 205 -6.62 0.73 9.56
C ALA A 205 -5.35 0.70 8.69
N PHE A 206 -5.46 0.86 7.37
CA PHE A 206 -4.30 0.93 6.47
C PHE A 206 -3.37 2.09 6.83
N LEU A 207 -3.93 3.28 7.09
CA LEU A 207 -3.17 4.46 7.50
C LEU A 207 -2.31 4.19 8.74
N VAL A 208 -2.87 3.57 9.78
CA VAL A 208 -2.12 3.21 11.00
C VAL A 208 -1.01 2.20 10.70
N ASN A 209 -1.29 1.22 9.83
CA ASN A 209 -0.29 0.23 9.41
C ASN A 209 0.83 0.87 8.57
N ASP A 210 0.53 1.83 7.71
CA ASP A 210 1.52 2.52 6.89
C ASP A 210 2.41 3.45 7.70
N ILE A 211 1.83 4.15 8.68
CA ILE A 211 2.62 4.93 9.65
C ILE A 211 3.58 4.01 10.40
N TYR A 212 3.11 2.85 10.89
CA TYR A 212 3.96 1.86 11.54
C TYR A 212 5.06 1.35 10.59
N THR A 213 4.69 1.00 9.35
CA THR A 213 5.60 0.54 8.29
C THR A 213 6.70 1.56 8.06
N PHE A 214 6.37 2.85 7.97
CA PHE A 214 7.34 3.92 7.76
C PHE A 214 8.40 3.97 8.87
N PHE A 215 7.97 4.00 10.14
CA PHE A 215 8.91 4.03 11.26
C PHE A 215 9.73 2.76 11.38
N ASN A 216 9.13 1.59 11.14
CA ASN A 216 9.86 0.33 11.16
C ASN A 216 10.92 0.28 10.06
N TRP A 217 10.60 0.76 8.85
CA TRP A 217 11.55 0.82 7.74
C TRP A 217 12.73 1.77 8.02
N LEU A 218 12.50 2.91 8.68
CA LEU A 218 13.59 3.77 9.13
C LEU A 218 14.50 3.07 10.14
N HIS A 219 13.92 2.31 11.07
CA HIS A 219 14.69 1.53 12.03
C HIS A 219 15.51 0.42 11.34
N LEU A 220 14.88 -0.32 10.44
CA LEU A 220 15.53 -1.36 9.63
C LEU A 220 16.68 -0.77 8.80
N GLN A 221 16.48 0.39 8.16
CA GLN A 221 17.50 1.05 7.37
C GLN A 221 18.75 1.35 8.21
N HIS A 222 18.57 1.96 9.37
CA HIS A 222 19.66 2.28 10.30
C HIS A 222 20.39 1.03 10.79
N HIS A 223 19.64 -0.04 11.06
CA HIS A 223 20.21 -1.32 11.47
C HIS A 223 21.06 -1.95 10.36
N GLN A 224 20.55 -1.97 9.12
CA GLN A 224 21.26 -2.49 7.95
C GLN A 224 22.56 -1.70 7.70
N GLU A 225 22.50 -0.36 7.76
CA GLU A 225 23.66 0.52 7.59
C GLU A 225 24.74 0.29 8.66
N LYS A 226 24.34 0.20 9.94
CA LYS A 226 25.28 -0.09 11.05
C LYS A 226 25.96 -1.44 10.89
N LYS A 227 25.23 -2.46 10.43
CA LYS A 227 25.76 -3.81 10.23
C LYS A 227 26.79 -3.84 9.09
N HIS A 228 26.51 -3.14 7.99
CA HIS A 228 27.47 -2.94 6.90
C HIS A 228 28.74 -2.19 7.34
N GLN A 229 28.61 -1.13 8.15
CA GLN A 229 29.75 -0.38 8.67
C GLN A 229 30.64 -1.21 9.61
N LYS A 230 30.06 -2.04 10.47
CA LYS A 230 30.83 -2.94 11.37
C LYS A 230 31.66 -3.97 10.60
N ARG A 231 31.20 -4.42 9.43
CA ARG A 231 31.91 -5.38 8.58
C ARG A 231 33.03 -4.77 7.73
N THR A 232 32.94 -3.48 7.43
CA THR A 232 33.90 -2.76 6.56
C THR A 232 34.99 -2.03 7.35
N LYS A 233 34.90 -2.02 8.69
CA LYS A 233 36.01 -1.59 9.54
C LYS A 233 37.09 -2.69 9.56
N PRO A 234 38.36 -2.36 9.27
CA PRO A 234 39.48 -3.30 9.31
C PRO A 234 39.77 -3.80 10.73
#